data_AF-A0A0P0XQQ6-F1
#
_entry.id   AF-A0A0P0XQQ6-F1
#
_cell.length_a   1.000
_cell.length_b   1.000
_cell.length_c   1.000
_cell.angle_alpha   90.00
_cell.angle_beta   90.00
_cell.angle_gamma   90.00
#
_symmetry.space_group_name_H-M   'P 1'
#
loop_
_entity.id
_entity.type
_entity.pdbx_description
1 polymer ?
#
loop_
_entity_poly.entity_id
_entity_poly.type
_entity_poly.pdbx_seq_one_letter_code
_entity_poly.pdbx_strand_id
1 'polypeptide(L)' 'AEQLITLQGHLLKYPVKVEADGKVGPLPEHECFPDVGGKILGAPTSLPDTLTM' A
#
# COMPACT_ATOMS: atom_id res chain seq x y z
N ALA A 1 -18.63 -18.62 5.59
CA ALA A 1 -18.17 -18.43 4.20
C ALA A 1 -18.14 -16.93 3.95
N GLU A 2 -17.02 -16.38 3.48
CA GLU A 2 -16.95 -14.99 3.05
C GLU A 2 -17.83 -14.80 1.82
N GLN A 3 -18.71 -13.79 1.86
CA GLN A 3 -19.51 -13.40 0.70
C GLN A 3 -18.65 -12.49 -0.18
N LEU A 4 -18.31 -12.99 -1.38
CA LEU A 4 -17.68 -12.19 -2.41
C LEU A 4 -18.76 -11.34 -3.10
N ILE A 5 -18.78 -10.06 -2.77
CA ILE A 5 -19.60 -9.06 -3.46
C ILE A 5 -18.75 -8.34 -4.50
N THR A 6 -19.33 -8.08 -5.67
CA THR A 6 -18.65 -7.30 -6.71
C THR A 6 -18.54 -5.84 -6.27
N LEU A 7 -17.38 -5.22 -6.51
CA LEU A 7 -17.23 -3.79 -6.31
C LEU A 7 -18.14 -3.03 -7.30
N GLN A 8 -18.76 -1.96 -6.83
CA GLN A 8 -19.56 -1.08 -7.70
C GLN A 8 -18.68 -0.26 -8.66
N GLY A 9 -17.37 -0.17 -8.39
CA GLY A 9 -16.36 0.47 -9.23
C GLY A 9 -14.94 0.13 -8.78
N HIS A 10 -13.95 0.47 -9.60
CA HIS A 10 -12.54 0.05 -9.39
C HIS A 10 -11.64 1.13 -8.80
N LEU A 11 -12.16 2.34 -8.53
CA LEU A 11 -11.37 3.41 -7.95
C LEU A 11 -11.26 3.23 -6.44
N LEU A 12 -10.06 2.92 -5.96
CA LEU A 12 -9.76 2.72 -4.54
C LEU A 12 -8.72 3.76 -4.10
N LYS A 13 -8.85 4.26 -2.87
CA LYS A 13 -7.80 5.10 -2.27
C LYS A 13 -6.58 4.23 -1.99
N TYR A 14 -5.40 4.72 -2.33
CA TYR A 14 -4.16 4.05 -1.96
C TYR A 14 -4.06 4.00 -0.41
N PRO A 15 -3.70 2.86 0.21
CA PRO A 15 -3.79 2.65 1.67
C PRO A 15 -2.65 3.33 2.44
N VAL A 16 -2.48 4.63 2.23
CA VAL A 16 -1.50 5.49 2.90
C VAL A 16 -2.19 6.60 3.67
N LYS A 17 -1.52 7.04 4.73
CA LYS A 17 -1.88 8.20 5.53
C LYS A 17 -0.85 9.30 5.30
N VAL A 18 -1.33 10.50 4.99
CA VAL A 18 -0.48 11.69 4.93
C VAL A 18 -0.72 12.48 6.20
N GLU A 19 0.32 12.66 7.01
CA GLU A 19 0.28 13.45 8.25
C GLU A 19 0.28 14.95 7.94
N ALA A 20 -0.03 15.78 8.94
CA ALA A 20 -0.07 17.23 8.79
C ALA A 20 1.29 17.86 8.39
N ASP A 21 2.40 17.18 8.69
CA ASP A 21 3.75 17.57 8.27
C ASP A 21 4.13 17.07 6.87
N GLY A 22 3.21 16.40 6.18
CA GLY A 22 3.42 15.82 4.86
C GLY A 22 4.10 14.45 4.86
N LYS A 23 4.43 13.87 6.01
CA LYS A 23 4.98 12.51 6.07
C LYS A 23 3.94 11.50 5.62
N VAL A 24 4.39 10.52 4.83
CA VAL A 24 3.57 9.43 4.34
C VAL A 24 3.83 8.19 5.19
N GLY A 25 2.77 7.67 5.81
CA GLY A 25 2.74 6.43 6.58
C GLY A 25 1.78 5.41 5.97
N PRO A 26 1.84 4.13 6.38
CA PRO A 26 0.76 3.20 6.08
C PRO A 26 -0.52 3.63 6.81
N LEU A 27 -1.68 3.27 6.27
CA LEU A 27 -2.93 3.38 7.00
C LEU A 27 -2.89 2.43 8.22
N PRO A 28 -3.43 2.79 9.41
CA PRO A 28 -3.44 1.91 10.57
C PRO A 28 -4.06 0.54 10.23
N GLU A 29 -3.49 -0.54 10.75
CA GLU A 29 -3.84 -1.95 10.45
C GLU A 29 -3.58 -2.41 9.01
N HIS A 30 -3.04 -1.54 8.13
CA HIS A 30 -2.79 -1.84 6.71
C HIS A 30 -1.31 -1.56 6.39
N GLU A 31 -0.39 -2.29 7.02
CA GLU A 31 1.04 -2.18 6.71
C GLU A 31 1.42 -2.90 5.40
N CYS A 32 0.67 -3.97 5.07
CA CYS A 32 0.90 -4.81 3.91
C CYS A 32 -0.35 -4.94 3.05
N PHE A 33 -0.17 -5.27 1.77
CA PHE A 33 -1.26 -5.66 0.90
C PHE A 33 -1.91 -6.96 1.39
N PRO A 34 -3.25 -7.05 1.40
CA PRO A 34 -3.99 -8.14 2.03
C PRO A 34 -3.67 -9.53 1.46
N ASP A 35 -3.42 -9.62 0.15
CA ASP A 35 -3.22 -10.92 -0.51
C ASP A 35 -1.76 -11.33 -0.66
N VAL A 36 -0.87 -10.36 -0.88
CA VAL A 36 0.54 -10.61 -1.23
C VAL A 36 1.50 -10.38 -0.07
N GLY A 37 1.07 -9.70 1.00
CA GLY A 37 1.91 -9.42 2.17
C GLY A 37 3.06 -8.43 1.94
N GLY A 38 3.17 -7.85 0.73
CA GLY A 38 4.14 -6.81 0.41
C GLY A 38 3.84 -5.51 1.16
N LYS A 39 4.89 -4.85 1.66
CA LYS A 39 4.75 -3.57 2.38
C LYS A 39 4.20 -2.48 1.45
N ILE A 40 3.19 -1.76 1.91
CA ILE A 40 2.53 -0.69 1.12
C ILE A 40 3.49 0.45 0.79
N LEU A 41 4.36 0.85 1.74
CA LEU A 41 5.37 1.88 1.49
C LEU A 41 6.65 1.34 0.81
N GLY A 42 6.67 0.06 0.45
CA GLY A 42 7.86 -0.62 -0.03
C GLY A 42 8.94 -0.75 1.04
N ALA A 43 10.14 -1.10 0.59
CA ALA A 43 11.34 -1.16 1.41
C ALA A 43 12.56 -0.83 0.55
N PRO A 44 13.58 -0.17 1.11
CA PRO A 44 14.84 0.02 0.41
C PRO A 44 15.49 -1.34 0.10
N THR A 45 16.13 -1.44 -1.06
CA THR A 45 16.85 -2.65 -1.48
C THR A 45 18.32 -2.32 -1.69
N SER A 46 19.17 -3.35 -1.80
CA SER A 46 20.59 -3.18 -2.13
C SER A 46 20.83 -3.00 -3.64
N LEU A 47 19.78 -2.92 -4.45
CA LEU A 47 19.90 -2.72 -5.90
C LEU A 47 20.22 -1.26 -6.19
N PRO A 48 21.05 -0.99 -7.22
CA PRO A 48 21.34 0.37 -7.64
C PRO A 48 20.08 1.02 -8.24
N ASP A 49 19.95 2.32 -8.01
CA ASP A 49 18.84 3.13 -8.52
C ASP A 49 18.69 3.04 -10.05
N THR A 50 19.77 2.80 -10.79
CA THR A 50 19.73 2.60 -12.25
C THR A 50 18.84 1.44 -12.71
N LEU A 51 18.47 0.53 -11.80
CA LEU A 51 17.59 -0.60 -12.08
C LEU A 51 16.17 -0.45 -11.51
N THR A 52 15.94 0.51 -10.62
CA THR A 52 14.71 0.59 -9.81
C THR A 52 14.05 1.97 -9.80
N MET A 53 14.75 3.01 -10.26
CA MET A 53 14.27 4.39 -10.37
C MET A 53 14.08 4.83 -11.82
#